data_AF-A0A674HZ09-F1
#
_entry.id   AF-A0A674HZ09-F1
#
_cell.length_a   1.000
_cell.length_b   1.000
_cell.length_c   1.000
_cell.angle_alpha   90.00
_cell.angle_beta   90.00
_cell.angle_gamma   90.00
#
_symmetry.space_group_name_H-M   'P 1'
#
loop_
_entity.id
_entity.type
_entity.pdbx_description
1 polymer ?
#
loop_
_entity_poly.entity_id
_entity_poly.type
_entity_poly.pdbx_seq_one_letter_code
_entity_poly.pdbx_strand_id
1 'polypeptide(L)'
;MTVSYTLKVANAQFGGFSKLLFRWKGSIYKLLYKEFLVFVMLYAMLSITYRRLLTEEQKRVYVKVAQYCNRSTDLIPMSFVLGFYVTLIVNRWWAQYTSIPLPDQLMCVISSTVHGKDEKGRILRRSLIRYANLSSVLILRSVSTRVLKRFPTMDHVVEAGFMTQEERKKFESLHSDFNKYWIPCVWFTNLAAQARRDGRVRDDVALRLLIDELNLYRAKCSMLFHYDWISIPLVYTQVVTIAVYSFFAFCVIGRQFLEPLDPEQDQDRDLDLYVPLTTLLQFFFYAGWLKVAEQIINPFGEDDDDFETNKLIDRNLQVSLLSVDDMYQNLPLTGKDKYWNESTAQPPYTIATAAETLKPSFLGSTFDMRMSDDPEQSQQVEASPSLPRMHTPLLNRFLTAAASPAVSLKNFGRSNRAHHHLLRLRGEGGDPEAVGRIEEEETEDEASEP
;
A
#
# COMPACT_ATOMS: atom_id res chain seq x y z
N MET A 1 0.42 -5.25 10.99
CA MET A 1 1.48 -5.45 11.98
C MET A 1 0.88 -5.82 13.31
N THR A 2 1.21 -7.02 13.75
CA THR A 2 0.93 -7.47 15.12
C THR A 2 1.97 -6.93 16.09
N VAL A 3 3.20 -6.65 15.65
CA VAL A 3 4.26 -6.15 16.52
C VAL A 3 4.20 -4.63 16.60
N SER A 4 3.27 -4.10 17.39
CA SER A 4 3.21 -2.66 17.61
C SER A 4 4.41 -2.15 18.43
N TYR A 5 5.03 -1.08 17.93
CA TYR A 5 6.07 -0.32 18.65
C TYR A 5 5.87 1.19 18.57
N THR A 6 4.73 1.66 18.04
CA THR A 6 4.41 3.07 17.82
C THR A 6 4.63 3.94 19.05
N LEU A 7 4.16 3.49 20.22
CA LEU A 7 4.34 4.24 21.48
C LEU A 7 5.82 4.42 21.85
N LYS A 8 6.67 3.43 21.57
CA LYS A 8 8.10 3.47 21.91
C LYS A 8 8.89 4.47 21.04
N VAL A 9 8.34 4.84 19.89
CA VAL A 9 8.94 5.79 18.94
C VAL A 9 8.09 7.04 18.76
N ALA A 10 7.14 7.30 19.67
CA ALA A 10 6.26 8.46 19.60
C ALA A 10 7.03 9.80 19.66
N ASN A 11 8.18 9.81 20.36
CA ASN A 11 9.06 10.96 20.47
C ASN A 11 10.46 10.62 19.94
N ALA A 12 11.06 11.55 19.20
CA ALA A 12 12.45 11.45 18.77
C ALA A 12 13.39 11.73 19.95
N GLN A 13 13.77 10.67 20.67
CA GLN A 13 14.68 10.72 21.83
C GLN A 13 16.04 10.10 21.51
N PHE A 14 17.06 10.47 22.30
CA PHE A 14 18.37 9.82 22.23
C PHE A 14 18.23 8.30 22.44
N GLY A 15 18.81 7.53 21.51
CA GLY A 15 18.72 6.07 21.52
C GLY A 15 17.32 5.50 21.22
N GLY A 16 16.39 6.29 20.66
CA GLY A 16 15.04 5.83 20.33
C GLY A 16 15.02 4.55 19.48
N PHE A 17 15.68 4.57 18.33
CA PHE A 17 15.80 3.39 17.46
C PHE A 17 16.81 2.36 17.98
N SER A 18 17.86 2.78 18.70
CA SER A 18 18.82 1.85 19.31
C SER A 18 18.13 0.87 20.26
N LYS A 19 17.09 1.31 21.00
CA LYS A 19 16.27 0.43 21.85
C LYS A 19 15.51 -0.65 21.07
N LEU A 20 15.20 -0.43 19.79
CA LEU A 20 14.50 -1.42 18.96
C LEU A 20 15.40 -2.60 18.59
N LEU A 21 16.72 -2.38 18.51
CA LEU A 21 17.71 -3.43 18.21
C LEU A 21 17.79 -4.51 19.30
N PHE A 22 17.20 -4.30 20.48
CA PHE A 22 17.15 -5.32 21.54
C PHE A 22 15.86 -6.14 21.55
N ARG A 23 14.96 -5.96 20.57
CA ARG A 23 13.73 -6.76 20.47
C ARG A 23 13.97 -8.06 19.69
N TRP A 24 13.33 -9.14 20.15
CA TRP A 24 13.39 -10.45 19.49
C TRP A 24 12.16 -10.75 18.61
N LYS A 25 10.94 -10.49 19.11
CA LYS A 25 9.71 -10.78 18.37
C LYS A 25 9.61 -9.87 17.13
N GLY A 26 9.40 -10.46 15.95
CA GLY A 26 9.35 -9.77 14.67
C GLY A 26 10.64 -9.04 14.29
N SER A 27 11.79 -9.47 14.82
CA SER A 27 13.06 -8.80 14.55
C SER A 27 13.87 -9.49 13.45
N ILE A 28 14.81 -8.73 12.91
CA ILE A 28 15.79 -9.21 11.91
C ILE A 28 16.57 -10.44 12.39
N TYR A 29 16.88 -10.55 13.69
CA TYR A 29 17.63 -11.67 14.24
C TYR A 29 16.82 -12.96 14.18
N LYS A 30 15.53 -12.90 14.51
CA LYS A 30 14.63 -14.06 14.44
C LYS A 30 14.44 -14.54 13.00
N LEU A 31 14.49 -13.63 12.03
CA LEU A 31 14.37 -13.96 10.60
C LEU A 31 15.66 -14.50 9.98
N LEU A 32 16.84 -14.08 10.46
CA LEU A 32 18.14 -14.40 9.85
C LEU A 32 18.95 -15.48 10.56
N TYR A 33 18.65 -15.86 11.80
CA TYR A 33 19.59 -16.66 12.60
C TYR A 33 20.00 -17.98 11.94
N LYS A 34 19.13 -18.62 11.15
CA LYS A 34 19.43 -19.88 10.46
C LYS A 34 20.41 -19.64 9.31
N GLU A 35 20.09 -18.70 8.43
CA GLU A 35 20.93 -18.34 7.28
C GLU A 35 22.28 -17.77 7.75
N PHE A 36 22.27 -16.97 8.81
CA PHE A 36 23.48 -16.45 9.46
C PHE A 36 24.37 -17.59 9.98
N LEU A 37 23.78 -18.58 10.65
CA LEU A 37 24.53 -19.74 11.15
C LEU A 37 25.16 -20.54 9.99
N VAL A 38 24.41 -20.76 8.90
CA VAL A 38 24.92 -21.43 7.71
C VAL A 38 26.07 -20.64 7.08
N PHE A 39 25.92 -19.33 6.93
CA PHE A 39 26.96 -18.46 6.39
C PHE A 39 28.24 -18.51 7.23
N VAL A 40 28.12 -18.38 8.55
CA VAL A 40 29.26 -18.45 9.49
C VAL A 40 29.92 -19.83 9.46
N MET A 41 29.15 -20.92 9.40
CA MET A 41 29.68 -22.28 9.32
C MET A 41 30.47 -22.51 8.03
N LEU A 42 29.93 -22.09 6.88
CA LEU A 42 30.61 -22.21 5.59
C LEU A 42 31.90 -21.38 5.56
N TYR A 43 31.83 -20.14 6.05
CA TYR A 43 33.00 -19.27 6.14
C TYR A 43 34.09 -19.89 7.03
N ALA A 44 33.71 -20.40 8.22
CA ALA A 44 34.64 -21.04 9.14
C ALA A 44 35.24 -22.33 8.56
N MET A 45 34.45 -23.16 7.88
CA MET A 45 34.92 -24.37 7.21
C MET A 45 36.00 -24.04 6.17
N LEU A 46 35.75 -23.04 5.31
CA LEU A 46 36.74 -22.62 4.30
C LEU A 46 38.00 -22.04 4.94
N SER A 47 37.85 -21.24 6.00
CA SER A 47 39.00 -20.69 6.73
C SER A 47 39.86 -21.78 7.36
N ILE A 48 39.25 -22.77 8.00
CA ILE A 48 39.96 -23.93 8.56
C ILE A 48 40.65 -24.74 7.45
N THR A 49 39.96 -24.95 6.33
CA THR A 49 40.51 -25.67 5.17
C THR A 49 41.75 -24.98 4.64
N TYR A 50 41.68 -23.66 4.40
CA TYR A 50 42.82 -22.86 3.96
C TYR A 50 44.01 -22.93 4.92
N ARG A 51 43.77 -22.80 6.23
CA ARG A 51 44.84 -22.73 7.25
C ARG A 51 45.46 -24.08 7.59
N ARG A 52 44.70 -25.17 7.56
CA ARG A 52 45.11 -26.47 8.12
C ARG A 52 45.24 -27.60 7.11
N LEU A 53 44.54 -27.52 5.98
CA LEU A 53 44.43 -28.65 5.04
C LEU A 53 45.12 -28.37 3.70
N LEU A 54 45.12 -27.13 3.21
CA LEU A 54 45.74 -26.80 1.92
C LEU A 54 47.27 -26.79 1.98
N THR A 55 47.90 -27.33 0.95
CA THR A 55 49.35 -27.20 0.73
C THR A 55 49.72 -25.79 0.27
N GLU A 56 50.99 -25.41 0.35
CA GLU A 56 51.47 -24.08 -0.06
C GLU A 56 51.15 -23.74 -1.52
N GLU A 57 51.21 -24.71 -2.42
CA GLU A 57 50.84 -24.52 -3.82
C GLU A 57 49.32 -24.29 -3.98
N GLN A 58 48.50 -25.07 -3.26
CA GLN A 58 47.04 -24.91 -3.25
C GLN A 58 46.60 -23.59 -2.62
N LYS A 59 47.28 -23.13 -1.56
CA LYS A 59 47.03 -21.82 -0.94
C LYS A 59 47.23 -20.70 -1.95
N ARG A 60 48.30 -20.72 -2.74
CA ARG A 60 48.53 -19.71 -3.79
C ARG A 60 47.40 -19.66 -4.81
N VAL A 61 46.86 -20.82 -5.21
CA VAL A 61 45.69 -20.89 -6.09
C VAL A 61 44.45 -20.34 -5.38
N TYR A 62 44.23 -20.72 -4.12
CA TYR A 62 43.11 -20.24 -3.31
C TYR A 62 43.10 -18.71 -3.19
N VAL A 63 44.27 -18.09 -2.97
CA VAL A 63 44.39 -16.62 -2.89
C VAL A 63 43.95 -15.97 -4.20
N LYS A 64 44.36 -16.51 -5.35
CA LYS A 64 43.92 -16.00 -6.67
C LYS A 64 42.41 -16.12 -6.86
N VAL A 65 41.81 -17.25 -6.44
CA VAL A 65 40.36 -17.46 -6.51
C VAL A 65 39.63 -16.48 -5.59
N ALA A 66 40.11 -16.29 -4.36
CA ALA A 66 39.53 -15.35 -3.42
C ALA A 66 39.59 -13.90 -3.94
N GLN A 67 40.72 -13.48 -4.51
CA GLN A 67 40.84 -12.16 -5.14
C GLN A 67 39.86 -11.99 -6.31
N TYR A 68 39.68 -13.02 -7.14
CA TYR A 68 38.68 -13.03 -8.22
C TYR A 68 37.25 -12.90 -7.68
N CYS A 69 36.88 -13.69 -6.66
CA CYS A 69 35.58 -13.61 -6.03
C CYS A 69 35.35 -12.23 -5.39
N ASN A 70 36.36 -11.66 -4.73
CA ASN A 70 36.25 -10.35 -4.10
C ASN A 70 35.95 -9.24 -5.13
N ARG A 71 36.69 -9.21 -6.26
CA ARG A 71 36.43 -8.27 -7.37
C ARG A 71 35.04 -8.48 -7.99
N SER A 72 34.56 -9.72 -8.01
CA SER A 72 33.22 -10.04 -8.54
C SER A 72 32.08 -9.50 -7.67
N THR A 73 32.34 -9.20 -6.39
CA THR A 73 31.32 -8.61 -5.50
C THR A 73 30.94 -7.18 -5.91
N ASP A 74 31.86 -6.43 -6.52
CA ASP A 74 31.65 -5.05 -6.96
C ASP A 74 30.75 -4.94 -8.20
N LEU A 75 30.60 -6.05 -8.94
CA LEU A 75 29.77 -6.11 -10.15
C LEU A 75 28.27 -6.17 -9.83
N ILE A 76 27.89 -6.47 -8.59
CA ILE A 76 26.49 -6.67 -8.20
C ILE A 76 25.98 -5.41 -7.48
N PRO A 77 25.14 -4.58 -8.13
CA PRO A 77 24.60 -3.36 -7.52
C PRO A 77 23.46 -3.66 -6.54
N MET A 78 23.81 -4.21 -5.39
CA MET A 78 22.88 -4.71 -4.37
C MET A 78 21.83 -3.68 -3.94
N SER A 79 22.26 -2.44 -3.69
CA SER A 79 21.38 -1.36 -3.22
C SER A 79 20.28 -1.01 -4.23
N PHE A 80 20.59 -1.06 -5.52
CA PHE A 80 19.62 -0.79 -6.58
C PHE A 80 18.58 -1.91 -6.65
N VAL A 81 19.04 -3.15 -6.80
CA VAL A 81 18.17 -4.32 -6.98
C VAL A 81 17.25 -4.53 -5.78
N LEU A 82 17.78 -4.46 -4.56
CA LEU A 82 16.98 -4.58 -3.34
C LEU A 82 16.06 -3.37 -3.13
N GLY A 83 16.53 -2.16 -3.42
CA GLY A 83 15.74 -0.94 -3.26
C GLY A 83 14.43 -0.97 -4.03
N PHE A 84 14.50 -1.20 -5.35
CA PHE A 84 13.29 -1.25 -6.19
C PHE A 84 12.36 -2.41 -5.81
N TYR A 85 12.92 -3.59 -5.53
CA TYR A 85 12.13 -4.76 -5.18
C TYR A 85 11.40 -4.60 -3.84
N VAL A 86 12.10 -4.15 -2.80
CA VAL A 86 11.52 -3.98 -1.46
C VAL A 86 10.49 -2.86 -1.47
N THR A 87 10.73 -1.74 -2.17
CA THR A 87 9.73 -0.67 -2.32
C THR A 87 8.45 -1.17 -2.99
N LEU A 88 8.56 -1.99 -4.05
CA LEU A 88 7.40 -2.61 -4.69
C LEU A 88 6.58 -3.45 -3.69
N ILE A 89 7.25 -4.27 -2.87
CA ILE A 89 6.59 -5.12 -1.88
C ILE A 89 5.94 -4.30 -0.78
N VAL A 90 6.63 -3.29 -0.22
CA VAL A 90 6.07 -2.40 0.81
C VAL A 90 4.79 -1.71 0.32
N ASN A 91 4.79 -1.24 -0.94
CA ASN A 91 3.61 -0.62 -1.53
C ASN A 91 2.44 -1.61 -1.65
N ARG A 92 2.70 -2.83 -2.11
CA ARG A 92 1.69 -3.90 -2.19
C ARG A 92 1.19 -4.33 -0.82
N TRP A 93 2.08 -4.45 0.15
CA TRP A 93 1.76 -4.78 1.54
C TRP A 93 0.78 -3.77 2.14
N TRP A 94 1.06 -2.47 1.99
CA TRP A 94 0.17 -1.41 2.49
C TRP A 94 -1.17 -1.37 1.74
N ALA A 95 -1.14 -1.59 0.42
CA ALA A 95 -2.35 -1.66 -0.38
C ALA A 95 -3.24 -2.87 -0.01
N GLN A 96 -2.65 -4.01 0.36
CA GLN A 96 -3.36 -5.17 0.89
C GLN A 96 -4.00 -4.85 2.25
N TYR A 97 -3.26 -4.23 3.17
CA TYR A 97 -3.80 -3.80 4.48
C TYR A 97 -5.04 -2.91 4.32
N THR A 98 -4.92 -1.87 3.48
CA THR A 98 -6.02 -0.94 3.21
C THR A 98 -7.15 -1.55 2.37
N SER A 99 -6.97 -2.77 1.85
CA SER A 99 -7.99 -3.55 1.14
C SER A 99 -8.73 -4.53 2.04
N ILE A 100 -8.38 -4.64 3.33
CA ILE A 100 -9.16 -5.46 4.27
C ILE A 100 -10.55 -4.84 4.44
N PRO A 101 -11.64 -5.58 4.17
CA PRO A 101 -12.99 -5.05 4.24
C PRO A 101 -13.42 -4.85 5.70
N LEU A 102 -13.74 -3.61 6.07
CA LEU A 102 -14.23 -3.23 7.40
C LEU A 102 -15.70 -2.79 7.33
N PRO A 103 -16.58 -3.26 8.24
CA PRO A 103 -18.02 -3.04 8.16
C PRO A 103 -18.45 -1.63 8.59
N ASP A 104 -17.55 -0.79 9.09
CA ASP A 104 -17.86 0.43 9.84
C ASP A 104 -18.72 1.45 9.08
N GLN A 105 -18.44 1.66 7.79
CA GLN A 105 -19.26 2.55 6.97
C GLN A 105 -20.62 1.93 6.70
N LEU A 106 -20.64 0.65 6.31
CA LEU A 106 -21.85 -0.08 5.96
C LEU A 106 -22.80 -0.25 7.15
N MET A 107 -22.29 -0.52 8.35
CA MET A 107 -23.10 -0.68 9.56
C MET A 107 -23.79 0.64 9.96
N CYS A 108 -23.12 1.78 9.78
CA CYS A 108 -23.72 3.11 10.00
C CYS A 108 -24.87 3.36 9.03
N VAL A 109 -24.69 3.03 7.74
CA VAL A 109 -25.75 3.17 6.74
C VAL A 109 -26.91 2.22 7.04
N ILE A 110 -26.67 0.95 7.37
CA ILE A 110 -27.74 0.01 7.73
C ILE A 110 -28.51 0.49 8.97
N SER A 111 -27.82 0.92 10.02
CA SER A 111 -28.45 1.37 11.28
C SER A 111 -29.32 2.61 11.07
N SER A 112 -28.93 3.50 10.14
CA SER A 112 -29.67 4.74 9.86
C SER A 112 -30.79 4.59 8.83
N THR A 113 -30.71 3.66 7.89
CA THR A 113 -31.64 3.57 6.74
C THR A 113 -32.64 2.41 6.81
N VAL A 114 -32.36 1.37 7.58
CA VAL A 114 -33.19 0.16 7.66
C VAL A 114 -34.03 0.17 8.94
N HIS A 115 -35.32 0.45 8.79
CA HIS A 115 -36.19 0.75 9.93
C HIS A 115 -37.01 -0.43 10.45
N GLY A 116 -37.42 -0.32 11.72
CA GLY A 116 -38.28 -1.27 12.41
C GLY A 116 -37.73 -1.63 13.79
N LYS A 117 -38.48 -1.33 14.85
CA LYS A 117 -38.16 -1.75 16.23
C LYS A 117 -38.68 -3.16 16.55
N ASP A 118 -39.56 -3.67 15.69
CA ASP A 118 -40.08 -5.02 15.76
C ASP A 118 -39.01 -6.06 15.39
N GLU A 119 -39.30 -7.31 15.74
CA GLU A 119 -38.41 -8.44 15.50
C GLU A 119 -37.99 -8.57 14.03
N LYS A 120 -38.91 -8.33 13.08
CA LYS A 120 -38.59 -8.37 11.64
C LYS A 120 -37.57 -7.31 11.25
N GLY A 121 -37.68 -6.08 11.76
CA GLY A 121 -36.71 -5.01 11.51
C GLY A 121 -35.32 -5.35 12.08
N ARG A 122 -35.29 -5.94 13.28
CA ARG A 122 -34.06 -6.44 13.91
C ARG A 122 -33.40 -7.55 13.08
N ILE A 123 -34.16 -8.57 12.67
CA ILE A 123 -33.68 -9.68 11.83
C ILE A 123 -33.12 -9.13 10.51
N LEU A 124 -33.79 -8.18 9.88
CA LEU A 124 -33.37 -7.58 8.62
C LEU A 124 -32.01 -6.88 8.74
N ARG A 125 -31.84 -5.99 9.72
CA ARG A 125 -30.58 -5.28 9.97
C ARG A 125 -29.42 -6.25 10.27
N ARG A 126 -29.65 -7.22 11.16
CA ARG A 126 -28.66 -8.23 11.53
C ARG A 126 -28.28 -9.14 10.34
N SER A 127 -29.24 -9.47 9.48
CA SER A 127 -28.98 -10.31 8.29
C SER A 127 -28.18 -9.57 7.22
N LEU A 128 -28.49 -8.30 6.96
CA LEU A 128 -27.73 -7.46 6.02
C LEU A 128 -26.26 -7.37 6.44
N ILE A 129 -25.98 -7.00 7.69
CA ILE A 129 -24.60 -6.86 8.13
C ILE A 129 -23.87 -8.21 8.21
N ARG A 130 -24.58 -9.30 8.54
CA ARG A 130 -24.01 -10.64 8.54
C ARG A 130 -23.66 -11.11 7.13
N TYR A 131 -24.41 -10.75 6.09
CA TYR A 131 -24.01 -11.05 4.71
C TYR A 131 -22.71 -10.35 4.29
N ALA A 132 -22.50 -9.09 4.71
CA ALA A 132 -21.23 -8.42 4.49
C ALA A 132 -20.08 -9.13 5.24
N ASN A 133 -20.28 -9.46 6.52
CA ASN A 133 -19.30 -10.20 7.33
C ASN A 133 -19.04 -11.61 6.76
N LEU A 134 -20.05 -12.27 6.22
CA LEU A 134 -19.91 -13.57 5.58
C LEU A 134 -19.05 -13.46 4.32
N SER A 135 -19.27 -12.44 3.48
CA SER A 135 -18.41 -12.19 2.31
C SER A 135 -16.96 -11.96 2.72
N SER A 136 -16.70 -11.15 3.75
CA SER A 136 -15.33 -10.93 4.24
C SER A 136 -14.68 -12.19 4.81
N VAL A 137 -15.40 -13.00 5.58
CA VAL A 137 -14.89 -14.29 6.07
C VAL A 137 -14.57 -15.23 4.91
N LEU A 138 -15.42 -15.31 3.88
CA LEU A 138 -15.21 -16.17 2.71
C LEU A 138 -13.98 -15.76 1.88
N ILE A 139 -13.71 -14.46 1.71
CA ILE A 139 -12.49 -14.02 1.03
C ILE A 139 -11.27 -14.19 1.93
N LEU A 140 -11.36 -13.83 3.23
CA LEU A 140 -10.24 -13.93 4.16
C LEU A 140 -9.78 -15.38 4.37
N ARG A 141 -10.71 -16.35 4.42
CA ARG A 141 -10.36 -17.79 4.46
C ARG A 141 -9.71 -18.28 3.17
N SER A 142 -9.87 -17.56 2.06
CA SER A 142 -9.27 -17.92 0.77
C SER A 142 -7.83 -17.41 0.66
N VAL A 143 -7.54 -16.23 1.22
CA VAL A 143 -6.23 -15.55 1.08
C VAL A 143 -5.35 -15.65 2.33
N SER A 144 -5.91 -15.99 3.50
CA SER A 144 -5.16 -16.08 4.77
C SER A 144 -5.12 -17.50 5.30
N THR A 145 -3.90 -18.03 5.45
CA THR A 145 -3.67 -19.37 6.00
C THR A 145 -4.18 -19.48 7.44
N ARG A 146 -3.99 -18.43 8.24
CA ARG A 146 -4.47 -18.32 9.62
C ARG A 146 -6.00 -18.37 9.72
N VAL A 147 -6.71 -17.78 8.77
CA VAL A 147 -8.18 -17.81 8.72
C VAL A 147 -8.68 -19.14 8.17
N LEU A 148 -8.00 -19.70 7.16
CA LEU A 148 -8.32 -21.03 6.63
C LEU A 148 -8.20 -22.11 7.72
N LYS A 149 -7.16 -22.07 8.57
CA LYS A 149 -7.03 -22.99 9.70
C LYS A 149 -8.14 -22.85 10.74
N ARG A 150 -8.72 -21.64 10.88
CA ARG A 150 -9.88 -21.40 11.75
C ARG A 150 -11.19 -21.86 11.11
N PHE A 151 -11.34 -21.71 9.80
CA PHE A 151 -12.53 -22.11 9.04
C PHE A 151 -12.21 -23.03 7.84
N PRO A 152 -11.74 -24.28 8.09
CA PRO A 152 -11.27 -25.17 7.02
C PRO A 152 -12.39 -25.57 6.06
N THR A 153 -13.60 -25.78 6.58
CA THR A 153 -14.77 -26.18 5.81
C THR A 153 -15.91 -25.16 5.96
N MET A 154 -16.93 -25.26 5.10
CA MET A 154 -18.11 -24.40 5.22
C MET A 154 -18.92 -24.69 6.49
N ASP A 155 -18.84 -25.91 7.01
CA ASP A 155 -19.43 -26.33 8.30
C ASP A 155 -18.90 -25.46 9.44
N HIS A 156 -17.60 -25.20 9.49
CA HIS A 156 -17.00 -24.31 10.50
C HIS A 156 -17.52 -22.86 10.37
N VAL A 157 -17.80 -22.40 9.15
CA VAL A 157 -18.39 -21.07 8.91
C VAL A 157 -19.84 -21.02 9.41
N VAL A 158 -20.58 -22.12 9.27
CA VAL A 158 -21.95 -22.27 9.80
C VAL A 158 -21.96 -22.36 11.31
N GLU A 159 -21.16 -23.24 11.90
CA GLU A 159 -21.04 -23.43 13.35
C GLU A 159 -20.60 -22.16 14.07
N ALA A 160 -19.72 -21.37 13.44
CA ALA A 160 -19.30 -20.07 13.95
C ALA A 160 -20.37 -18.96 13.84
N GLY A 161 -21.52 -19.24 13.21
CA GLY A 161 -22.66 -18.33 13.14
C GLY A 161 -22.58 -17.27 12.04
N PHE A 162 -21.62 -17.35 11.11
CA PHE A 162 -21.56 -16.44 9.95
C PHE A 162 -22.58 -16.80 8.87
N MET A 163 -22.89 -18.09 8.73
CA MET A 163 -23.83 -18.63 7.74
C MET A 163 -24.85 -19.52 8.45
N THR A 164 -26.13 -19.45 8.06
CA THR A 164 -27.14 -20.40 8.58
C THR A 164 -27.15 -21.70 7.78
N GLN A 165 -27.71 -22.78 8.33
CA GLN A 165 -27.81 -24.05 7.60
C GLN A 165 -28.64 -23.93 6.30
N GLU A 166 -29.68 -23.10 6.30
CA GLU A 166 -30.51 -22.85 5.11
C GLU A 166 -29.78 -22.03 4.06
N GLU A 167 -28.96 -21.05 4.49
CA GLU A 167 -28.08 -20.34 3.58
C GLU A 167 -27.01 -21.24 2.99
N ARG A 168 -26.47 -22.18 3.75
CA ARG A 168 -25.52 -23.17 3.24
C ARG A 168 -26.14 -24.00 2.12
N LYS A 169 -27.36 -24.52 2.32
CA LYS A 169 -28.08 -25.26 1.27
C LYS A 169 -28.24 -24.41 -0.01
N LYS A 170 -28.63 -23.13 0.14
CA LYS A 170 -28.72 -22.21 -1.00
C LYS A 170 -27.37 -21.93 -1.64
N PHE A 171 -26.32 -21.73 -0.85
CA PHE A 171 -24.96 -21.47 -1.31
C PHE A 171 -24.42 -22.65 -2.14
N GLU A 172 -24.67 -23.88 -1.70
CA GLU A 172 -24.24 -25.10 -2.38
C GLU A 172 -25.07 -25.38 -3.65
N SER A 173 -26.37 -25.03 -3.65
CA SER A 173 -27.25 -25.18 -4.82
C SER A 173 -26.83 -24.32 -6.02
N LEU A 174 -26.11 -23.23 -5.79
CA LEU A 174 -25.62 -22.33 -6.84
C LEU A 174 -24.32 -22.87 -7.42
N HIS A 175 -24.38 -23.46 -8.62
CA HIS A 175 -23.19 -23.95 -9.32
C HIS A 175 -22.32 -22.78 -9.84
N SER A 176 -21.02 -22.85 -9.56
CA SER A 176 -20.00 -21.97 -10.10
C SER A 176 -18.63 -22.62 -9.89
N ASP A 177 -17.81 -22.64 -10.93
CA ASP A 177 -16.42 -23.13 -10.88
C ASP A 177 -15.49 -22.13 -10.16
N PHE A 178 -15.97 -20.91 -9.91
CA PHE A 178 -15.20 -19.84 -9.31
C PHE A 178 -15.46 -19.71 -7.81
N ASN A 179 -14.55 -19.02 -7.12
CA ASN A 179 -14.72 -18.71 -5.70
C ASN A 179 -16.01 -17.90 -5.47
N LYS A 180 -16.82 -18.34 -4.50
CA LYS A 180 -18.18 -17.85 -4.23
C LYS A 180 -18.26 -16.77 -3.15
N TYR A 181 -17.15 -16.11 -2.78
CA TYR A 181 -17.13 -15.03 -1.77
C TYR A 181 -18.07 -13.85 -2.10
N TRP A 182 -18.48 -13.70 -3.36
CA TRP A 182 -19.37 -12.65 -3.85
C TRP A 182 -20.86 -12.96 -3.64
N ILE A 183 -21.24 -14.22 -3.38
CA ILE A 183 -22.65 -14.63 -3.24
C ILE A 183 -23.37 -13.86 -2.11
N PRO A 184 -22.79 -13.72 -0.89
CA PRO A 184 -23.44 -12.95 0.16
C PRO A 184 -23.66 -11.47 -0.20
N CYS A 185 -22.79 -10.87 -1.03
CA CYS A 185 -23.02 -9.51 -1.52
C CYS A 185 -24.27 -9.44 -2.41
N VAL A 186 -24.52 -10.46 -3.25
CA VAL A 186 -25.75 -10.53 -4.06
C VAL A 186 -26.98 -10.80 -3.19
N TRP A 187 -26.86 -11.60 -2.14
CA TRP A 187 -27.94 -11.75 -1.17
C TRP A 187 -28.26 -10.44 -0.44
N PHE A 188 -27.23 -9.66 -0.09
CA PHE A 188 -27.40 -8.32 0.48
C PHE A 188 -28.19 -7.41 -0.44
N THR A 189 -27.81 -7.29 -1.71
CA THR A 189 -28.48 -6.38 -2.65
C THR A 189 -29.95 -6.74 -2.83
N ASN A 190 -30.25 -8.04 -2.95
CA ASN A 190 -31.63 -8.54 -3.06
C ASN A 190 -32.44 -8.29 -1.78
N LEU A 191 -31.84 -8.51 -0.61
CA LEU A 191 -32.50 -8.26 0.68
C LEU A 191 -32.74 -6.76 0.91
N ALA A 192 -31.82 -5.89 0.52
CA ALA A 192 -31.99 -4.44 0.58
C ALA A 192 -33.10 -3.96 -0.37
N ALA A 193 -33.16 -4.51 -1.59
CA ALA A 193 -34.24 -4.22 -2.54
C ALA A 193 -35.61 -4.69 -2.01
N GLN A 194 -35.66 -5.86 -1.36
CA GLN A 194 -36.87 -6.33 -0.69
C GLN A 194 -37.28 -5.43 0.47
N ALA A 195 -36.33 -5.03 1.32
CA ALA A 195 -36.57 -4.10 2.41
C ALA A 195 -37.15 -2.77 1.93
N ARG A 196 -36.72 -2.28 0.75
CA ARG A 196 -37.29 -1.09 0.11
C ARG A 196 -38.74 -1.30 -0.35
N ARG A 197 -39.06 -2.44 -0.94
CA ARG A 197 -40.45 -2.81 -1.32
C ARG A 197 -41.36 -2.95 -0.10
N ASP A 198 -40.82 -3.51 0.98
CA ASP A 198 -41.54 -3.72 2.24
C ASP A 198 -41.63 -2.44 3.09
N GLY A 199 -41.17 -1.28 2.59
CA GLY A 199 -41.20 0.01 3.28
C GLY A 199 -40.25 0.14 4.47
N ARG A 200 -39.33 -0.82 4.66
CA ARG A 200 -38.31 -0.80 5.72
C ARG A 200 -37.16 0.15 5.39
N VAL A 201 -36.86 0.32 4.11
CA VAL A 201 -36.05 1.42 3.59
C VAL A 201 -37.01 2.43 2.96
N ARG A 202 -36.96 3.70 3.36
CA ARG A 202 -38.03 4.67 3.08
C ARG A 202 -38.02 5.18 1.64
N ASP A 203 -36.84 5.40 1.09
CA ASP A 203 -36.67 6.06 -0.20
C ASP A 203 -35.53 5.45 -1.02
N ASP A 204 -35.49 5.81 -2.30
CA ASP A 204 -34.54 5.24 -3.26
C ASP A 204 -33.13 5.80 -3.07
N VAL A 205 -32.98 6.97 -2.44
CA VAL A 205 -31.67 7.56 -2.11
C VAL A 205 -31.01 6.76 -0.99
N ALA A 206 -31.77 6.37 0.03
CA ALA A 206 -31.33 5.49 1.11
C ALA A 206 -30.95 4.10 0.59
N LEU A 207 -31.75 3.53 -0.33
CA LEU A 207 -31.39 2.27 -0.99
C LEU A 207 -30.10 2.43 -1.79
N ARG A 208 -29.96 3.49 -2.58
CA ARG A 208 -28.73 3.75 -3.35
C ARG A 208 -27.51 3.83 -2.44
N LEU A 209 -27.59 4.56 -1.32
CA LEU A 209 -26.50 4.68 -0.37
C LEU A 209 -26.08 3.32 0.20
N LEU A 210 -27.03 2.45 0.56
CA LEU A 210 -26.75 1.08 1.00
C LEU A 210 -25.98 0.27 -0.06
N ILE A 211 -26.38 0.37 -1.32
CA ILE A 211 -25.76 -0.37 -2.43
C ILE A 211 -24.38 0.20 -2.77
N ASP A 212 -24.21 1.52 -2.74
CA ASP A 212 -22.93 2.19 -3.00
C ASP A 212 -21.89 1.79 -1.94
N GLU A 213 -22.25 1.83 -0.64
CA GLU A 213 -21.36 1.38 0.44
C GLU A 213 -21.04 -0.12 0.37
N LEU A 214 -22.02 -0.97 0.01
CA LEU A 214 -21.76 -2.38 -0.22
C LEU A 214 -20.77 -2.58 -1.37
N ASN A 215 -20.88 -1.81 -2.45
CA ASN A 215 -19.99 -1.93 -3.60
C ASN A 215 -18.55 -1.54 -3.25
N LEU A 216 -18.36 -0.50 -2.42
CA LEU A 216 -17.05 -0.16 -1.86
C LEU A 216 -16.49 -1.32 -1.02
N TYR A 217 -17.30 -1.92 -0.16
CA TYR A 217 -16.93 -3.09 0.64
C TYR A 217 -16.57 -4.31 -0.21
N ARG A 218 -17.38 -4.60 -1.25
CA ARG A 218 -17.14 -5.70 -2.20
C ARG A 218 -15.88 -5.46 -3.03
N ALA A 219 -15.59 -4.21 -3.42
CA ALA A 219 -14.37 -3.86 -4.14
C ALA A 219 -13.13 -4.17 -3.29
N LYS A 220 -13.18 -3.91 -1.97
CA LYS A 220 -12.11 -4.29 -1.03
C LYS A 220 -11.90 -5.81 -0.98
N CYS A 221 -12.98 -6.59 -0.89
CA CYS A 221 -12.90 -8.06 -1.00
C CYS A 221 -12.26 -8.50 -2.33
N SER A 222 -12.66 -7.91 -3.45
CA SER A 222 -12.10 -8.23 -4.77
C SER A 222 -10.62 -7.87 -4.88
N MET A 223 -10.18 -6.77 -4.26
CA MET A 223 -8.78 -6.38 -4.26
C MET A 223 -7.91 -7.37 -3.49
N LEU A 224 -8.40 -7.94 -2.38
CA LEU A 224 -7.70 -9.02 -1.70
C LEU A 224 -7.52 -10.24 -2.62
N PHE A 225 -8.58 -10.63 -3.35
CA PHE A 225 -8.50 -11.72 -4.32
C PHE A 225 -7.48 -11.43 -5.44
N HIS A 226 -7.44 -10.20 -5.95
CA HIS A 226 -6.48 -9.82 -6.99
C HIS A 226 -5.03 -9.84 -6.49
N TYR A 227 -4.76 -9.42 -5.25
CA TYR A 227 -3.41 -9.47 -4.70
C TYR A 227 -2.91 -10.89 -4.45
N ASP A 228 -3.81 -11.79 -4.04
CA ASP A 228 -3.53 -13.22 -3.85
C ASP A 228 -3.31 -13.93 -5.20
N TRP A 229 -4.19 -13.69 -6.18
CA TRP A 229 -4.07 -14.29 -7.50
C TRP A 229 -2.87 -13.76 -8.29
N ILE A 230 -2.66 -12.44 -8.30
CA ILE A 230 -1.59 -11.79 -9.05
C ILE A 230 -0.44 -11.44 -8.10
N SER A 231 0.39 -12.45 -7.86
CA SER A 231 1.66 -12.33 -7.16
C SER A 231 2.67 -11.48 -7.94
N ILE A 232 3.75 -11.07 -7.28
CA ILE A 232 4.89 -10.45 -7.96
C ILE A 232 5.46 -11.46 -8.96
N PRO A 233 5.84 -11.06 -10.19
CA PRO A 233 6.38 -11.97 -11.18
C PRO A 233 7.53 -12.80 -10.60
N LEU A 234 7.40 -14.12 -10.68
CA LEU A 234 8.36 -15.07 -10.09
C LEU A 234 9.80 -14.77 -10.53
N VAL A 235 9.99 -14.45 -11.82
CA VAL A 235 11.30 -14.08 -12.38
C VAL A 235 11.93 -12.89 -11.66
N TYR A 236 11.14 -11.92 -11.20
CA TYR A 236 11.69 -10.77 -10.48
C TYR A 236 12.19 -11.20 -9.09
N THR A 237 11.40 -11.97 -8.36
CA THR A 237 11.81 -12.57 -7.07
C THR A 237 13.07 -13.44 -7.24
N GLN A 238 13.14 -14.23 -8.30
CA GLN A 238 14.31 -15.06 -8.61
C GLN A 238 15.55 -14.23 -8.89
N VAL A 239 15.47 -13.20 -9.74
CA VAL A 239 16.60 -12.31 -10.07
C VAL A 239 17.18 -11.66 -8.82
N VAL A 240 16.33 -11.13 -7.94
CA VAL A 240 16.76 -10.49 -6.69
C VAL A 240 17.42 -11.52 -5.75
N THR A 241 16.83 -12.71 -5.64
CA THR A 241 17.38 -13.80 -4.81
C THR A 241 18.74 -14.26 -5.34
N ILE A 242 18.87 -14.46 -6.65
CA ILE A 242 20.13 -14.84 -7.30
C ILE A 242 21.19 -13.77 -7.06
N ALA A 243 20.85 -12.49 -7.20
CA ALA A 243 21.79 -11.40 -6.96
C ALA A 243 22.32 -11.42 -5.51
N VAL A 244 21.43 -11.52 -4.52
CA VAL A 244 21.79 -11.55 -3.09
C VAL A 244 22.62 -12.81 -2.77
N TYR A 245 22.20 -13.98 -3.24
CA TYR A 245 22.87 -15.23 -2.91
C TYR A 245 24.22 -15.37 -3.63
N SER A 246 24.33 -14.89 -4.87
CA SER A 246 25.61 -14.86 -5.60
C SER A 246 26.60 -13.90 -4.93
N PHE A 247 26.13 -12.73 -4.49
CA PHE A 247 26.94 -11.80 -3.71
C PHE A 247 27.53 -12.47 -2.47
N PHE A 248 26.70 -13.17 -1.67
CA PHE A 248 27.20 -13.85 -0.48
C PHE A 248 28.04 -15.10 -0.78
N ALA A 249 27.74 -15.83 -1.86
CA ALA A 249 28.59 -16.94 -2.31
C ALA A 249 30.01 -16.46 -2.65
N PHE A 250 30.14 -15.33 -3.35
CA PHE A 250 31.44 -14.71 -3.59
C PHE A 250 32.09 -14.17 -2.32
N CYS A 251 31.33 -13.55 -1.40
CA CYS A 251 31.87 -13.06 -0.12
C CYS A 251 32.45 -14.18 0.75
N VAL A 252 31.81 -15.36 0.79
CA VAL A 252 32.27 -16.49 1.61
C VAL A 252 33.68 -16.95 1.22
N ILE A 253 34.04 -16.83 -0.06
CA ILE A 253 35.36 -17.19 -0.60
C ILE A 253 36.30 -15.97 -0.61
N GLY A 254 35.82 -14.84 -1.13
CA GLY A 254 36.63 -13.66 -1.43
C GLY A 254 36.96 -12.77 -0.24
N ARG A 255 36.21 -12.88 0.87
CA ARG A 255 36.45 -12.10 2.10
C ARG A 255 37.16 -12.92 3.19
N GLN A 256 37.81 -14.01 2.81
CA GLN A 256 38.66 -14.79 3.71
C GLN A 256 39.91 -14.00 4.09
N PHE A 257 40.39 -14.16 5.31
CA PHE A 257 41.70 -13.63 5.72
C PHE A 257 42.79 -14.56 5.19
N LEU A 258 43.66 -14.02 4.34
CA LEU A 258 44.64 -14.78 3.57
C LEU A 258 46.04 -14.23 3.79
N GLU A 259 47.04 -15.07 3.58
CA GLU A 259 48.43 -14.66 3.64
C GLU A 259 48.79 -13.96 2.32
N PRO A 260 49.49 -12.80 2.36
CA PRO A 260 49.92 -12.11 1.16
C PRO A 260 50.78 -13.01 0.28
N LEU A 261 50.56 -12.95 -1.04
CA LEU A 261 51.39 -13.69 -2.00
C LEU A 261 52.82 -13.14 -2.05
N ASP A 262 52.97 -11.82 -1.89
CA ASP A 262 54.25 -11.09 -1.87
C ASP A 262 54.30 -10.14 -0.65
N PRO A 263 55.07 -10.46 0.40
CA PRO A 263 55.14 -9.67 1.64
C PRO A 263 55.66 -8.23 1.46
N GLU A 264 56.32 -7.93 0.33
CA GLU A 264 56.90 -6.62 0.02
C GLU A 264 55.94 -5.67 -0.71
N GLN A 265 54.86 -6.18 -1.32
CA GLN A 265 53.89 -5.38 -2.09
C GLN A 265 52.62 -5.02 -1.32
N ASP A 266 52.20 -5.86 -0.37
CA ASP A 266 51.04 -5.58 0.51
C ASP A 266 51.49 -4.80 1.76
N GLN A 267 51.66 -3.49 1.60
CA GLN A 267 51.97 -2.57 2.70
C GLN A 267 50.77 -2.30 3.62
N ASP A 268 49.55 -2.57 3.13
CA ASP A 268 48.38 -2.73 3.98
C ASP A 268 48.48 -4.10 4.66
N ARG A 269 48.98 -4.10 5.90
CA ARG A 269 48.90 -5.27 6.77
C ARG A 269 47.42 -5.58 7.00
N ASP A 270 46.83 -6.41 6.13
CA ASP A 270 45.48 -6.92 6.32
C ASP A 270 45.44 -7.67 7.66
N LEU A 271 44.82 -7.02 8.65
CA LEU A 271 44.64 -7.59 9.99
C LEU A 271 43.84 -8.89 9.86
N ASP A 272 44.47 -10.01 10.16
CA ASP A 272 43.77 -11.29 10.29
C ASP A 272 42.98 -11.32 11.60
N LEU A 273 41.72 -10.88 11.51
CA LEU A 273 40.82 -10.83 12.65
C LEU A 273 40.14 -12.17 12.95
N TYR A 274 40.38 -13.22 12.14
CA TYR A 274 39.67 -14.51 12.11
C TYR A 274 38.16 -14.43 11.82
N VAL A 275 37.46 -13.43 12.38
CA VAL A 275 36.03 -13.18 12.23
C VAL A 275 35.83 -11.96 11.32
N PRO A 276 35.12 -12.12 10.18
CA PRO A 276 34.97 -11.05 9.20
C PRO A 276 33.83 -10.09 9.60
N LEU A 277 34.04 -9.28 10.65
CA LEU A 277 32.99 -8.44 11.27
C LEU A 277 32.27 -7.54 10.25
N THR A 278 33.00 -6.92 9.33
CA THR A 278 32.44 -6.05 8.28
C THR A 278 31.53 -6.83 7.32
N THR A 279 31.95 -8.03 6.91
CA THR A 279 31.15 -8.93 6.07
C THR A 279 29.91 -9.45 6.81
N LEU A 280 30.02 -9.74 8.10
CA LEU A 280 28.85 -10.12 8.93
C LEU A 280 27.84 -8.97 9.06
N LEU A 281 28.30 -7.73 9.19
CA LEU A 281 27.41 -6.56 9.17
C LEU A 281 26.74 -6.38 7.79
N GLN A 282 27.50 -6.53 6.69
CA GLN A 282 26.93 -6.53 5.33
C GLN A 282 25.88 -7.64 5.15
N PHE A 283 26.11 -8.81 5.77
CA PHE A 283 25.12 -9.89 5.80
C PHE A 283 23.81 -9.45 6.45
N PHE A 284 23.88 -8.87 7.66
CA PHE A 284 22.70 -8.33 8.31
C PHE A 284 21.99 -7.28 7.46
N PHE A 285 22.72 -6.41 6.76
CA PHE A 285 22.09 -5.40 5.91
C PHE A 285 21.40 -5.98 4.68
N TYR A 286 22.11 -6.71 3.82
CA TYR A 286 21.51 -7.16 2.55
C TYR A 286 20.60 -8.37 2.70
N ALA A 287 20.99 -9.37 3.49
CA ALA A 287 20.11 -10.52 3.75
C ALA A 287 18.91 -10.10 4.60
N GLY A 288 19.11 -9.20 5.56
CA GLY A 288 18.02 -8.62 6.35
C GLY A 288 17.04 -7.82 5.51
N TRP A 289 17.53 -7.02 4.57
CA TRP A 289 16.67 -6.27 3.66
C TRP A 289 15.88 -7.18 2.72
N LEU A 290 16.48 -8.27 2.24
CA LEU A 290 15.74 -9.33 1.53
C LEU A 290 14.70 -10.00 2.44
N LYS A 291 15.02 -10.28 3.71
CA LYS A 291 14.06 -10.84 4.68
C LYS A 291 12.89 -9.94 4.98
N VAL A 292 13.06 -8.61 4.96
CA VAL A 292 11.93 -7.68 5.02
C VAL A 292 10.97 -7.99 3.88
N ALA A 293 11.46 -8.03 2.64
CA ALA A 293 10.64 -8.39 1.48
C ALA A 293 10.00 -9.77 1.61
N GLU A 294 10.75 -10.79 2.05
CA GLU A 294 10.25 -12.16 2.24
C GLU A 294 9.10 -12.23 3.26
N GLN A 295 9.20 -11.48 4.36
CA GLN A 295 8.16 -11.44 5.39
C GLN A 295 6.87 -10.77 4.89
N ILE A 296 6.98 -9.64 4.19
CA ILE A 296 5.79 -8.85 3.81
C ILE A 296 5.25 -9.15 2.40
N ILE A 297 5.85 -10.09 1.66
CA ILE A 297 5.35 -10.51 0.35
C ILE A 297 3.96 -11.15 0.43
N ASN A 298 3.70 -11.91 1.51
CA ASN A 298 2.39 -12.47 1.85
C ASN A 298 2.05 -12.13 3.31
N PRO A 299 1.42 -10.98 3.58
CA PRO A 299 1.11 -10.55 4.94
C PRO A 299 -0.11 -11.24 5.57
N PHE A 300 -0.68 -12.24 4.89
CA PHE A 300 -1.82 -13.03 5.37
C PHE A 300 -1.42 -14.40 5.92
N GLY A 301 -0.12 -14.61 6.11
CA GLY A 301 0.48 -15.81 6.67
C GLY A 301 0.36 -15.91 8.20
N GLU A 302 1.41 -16.46 8.80
CA GLU A 302 1.50 -16.71 10.23
C GLU A 302 2.74 -16.10 10.90
N ASP A 303 3.49 -15.26 10.19
CA ASP A 303 4.65 -14.57 10.75
C ASP A 303 4.26 -13.62 11.88
N ASP A 304 5.25 -13.28 12.72
CA ASP A 304 5.05 -12.44 13.90
C ASP A 304 4.40 -11.08 13.58
N ASP A 305 4.60 -10.56 12.37
CA ASP A 305 4.18 -9.21 11.97
C ASP A 305 3.11 -9.17 10.85
N ASP A 306 2.62 -10.34 10.46
CA ASP A 306 1.49 -10.50 9.53
C ASP A 306 0.20 -9.86 10.08
N PHE A 307 -0.83 -9.72 9.24
CA PHE A 307 -2.08 -9.12 9.67
C PHE A 307 -2.87 -10.04 10.62
N GLU A 308 -3.39 -9.46 11.71
CA GLU A 308 -4.24 -10.15 12.70
C GLU A 308 -5.69 -10.34 12.20
N THR A 309 -5.85 -11.05 11.09
CA THR A 309 -7.12 -11.24 10.39
C THR A 309 -8.21 -11.87 11.26
N ASN A 310 -7.90 -12.85 12.09
CA ASN A 310 -8.88 -13.47 13.00
C ASN A 310 -9.45 -12.46 14.02
N LYS A 311 -8.60 -11.61 14.60
CA LYS A 311 -9.07 -10.56 15.54
C LYS A 311 -9.93 -9.52 14.82
N LEU A 312 -9.59 -9.18 13.57
CA LEU A 312 -10.41 -8.28 12.76
C LEU A 312 -11.78 -8.89 12.47
N ILE A 313 -11.86 -10.19 12.16
CA ILE A 313 -13.12 -10.90 11.97
C ILE A 313 -13.98 -10.83 13.25
N ASP A 314 -13.40 -11.12 14.41
CA ASP A 314 -14.12 -11.10 15.69
C ASP A 314 -14.62 -9.69 16.05
N ARG A 315 -13.75 -8.69 15.91
CA ARG A 315 -14.08 -7.29 16.12
C ARG A 315 -15.21 -6.86 15.18
N ASN A 316 -15.09 -7.20 13.90
CA ASN A 316 -16.07 -6.80 12.89
C ASN A 316 -17.42 -7.43 13.16
N LEU A 317 -17.48 -8.71 13.51
CA LEU A 317 -18.73 -9.37 13.88
C LEU A 317 -19.38 -8.70 15.10
N GLN A 318 -18.62 -8.50 16.18
CA GLN A 318 -19.15 -7.93 17.42
C GLN A 318 -19.63 -6.48 17.24
N VAL A 319 -18.77 -5.60 16.72
CA VAL A 319 -19.07 -4.17 16.58
C VAL A 319 -20.23 -3.97 15.62
N SER A 320 -20.23 -4.66 14.49
CA SER A 320 -21.25 -4.44 13.46
C SER A 320 -22.63 -4.96 13.88
N LEU A 321 -22.72 -6.07 14.62
CA LEU A 321 -23.98 -6.54 15.18
C LEU A 321 -24.50 -5.61 16.28
N LEU A 322 -23.62 -5.13 17.16
CA LEU A 322 -23.97 -4.17 18.21
C LEU A 322 -24.54 -2.86 17.61
N SER A 323 -23.88 -2.34 16.57
CA SER A 323 -24.25 -1.06 15.95
C SER A 323 -25.60 -1.08 15.22
N VAL A 324 -25.98 -2.20 14.61
CA VAL A 324 -27.25 -2.31 13.88
C VAL A 324 -28.39 -2.87 14.74
N ASP A 325 -28.11 -3.32 15.96
CA ASP A 325 -29.09 -3.92 16.85
C ASP A 325 -29.32 -3.05 18.09
N ASP A 326 -28.47 -3.19 19.11
CA ASP A 326 -28.65 -2.55 20.42
C ASP A 326 -28.54 -1.01 20.34
N MET A 327 -27.79 -0.49 19.37
CA MET A 327 -27.65 0.94 19.11
C MET A 327 -28.74 1.51 18.18
N TYR A 328 -29.56 0.67 17.54
CA TYR A 328 -30.57 1.14 16.59
C TYR A 328 -31.60 2.03 17.28
N GLN A 329 -31.62 3.32 16.93
CA GLN A 329 -32.52 4.33 17.51
C GLN A 329 -32.48 4.40 19.05
N ASN A 330 -31.38 3.94 19.64
CA ASN A 330 -31.12 3.95 21.07
C ASN A 330 -30.11 5.06 21.37
N LEU A 331 -30.58 6.31 21.34
CA LEU A 331 -29.76 7.49 21.58
C LEU A 331 -29.81 7.90 23.05
N PRO A 332 -28.73 8.48 23.60
CA PRO A 332 -28.80 9.18 24.88
C PRO A 332 -29.78 10.36 24.77
N LEU A 333 -30.30 10.81 25.92
CA LEU A 333 -31.21 11.96 25.97
C LEU A 333 -30.53 13.22 25.40
N THR A 334 -31.21 13.87 24.46
CA THR A 334 -30.73 15.14 23.90
C THR A 334 -30.83 16.23 24.95
N GLY A 335 -29.71 16.89 25.23
CA GLY A 335 -29.61 18.00 26.17
C GLY A 335 -28.73 19.12 25.62
N LYS A 336 -28.82 20.28 26.26
CA LYS A 336 -27.87 21.38 26.00
C LYS A 336 -26.47 20.92 26.40
N ASP A 337 -25.49 21.12 25.53
CA ASP A 337 -24.11 20.83 25.85
C ASP A 337 -23.54 21.86 26.86
N LYS A 338 -22.32 21.61 27.33
CA LYS A 338 -21.64 22.44 28.33
C LYS A 338 -21.46 23.90 27.87
N TYR A 339 -21.30 24.14 26.57
CA TYR A 339 -20.95 25.42 25.98
C TYR A 339 -22.17 26.13 25.34
N TRP A 340 -23.39 25.64 25.60
CA TRP A 340 -24.61 26.07 24.88
C TRP A 340 -24.86 27.59 24.84
N ASN A 341 -24.51 28.32 25.91
CA ASN A 341 -24.68 29.78 25.98
C ASN A 341 -23.33 30.54 25.89
N GLU A 342 -22.22 29.85 25.67
CA GLU A 342 -20.90 30.47 25.57
C GLU A 342 -20.62 30.89 24.12
N SER A 343 -20.13 32.11 23.90
CA SER A 343 -19.77 32.59 22.56
C SER A 343 -18.53 31.90 22.00
N THR A 344 -17.68 31.35 22.88
CA THR A 344 -16.46 30.62 22.52
C THR A 344 -16.32 29.36 23.36
N ALA A 345 -16.41 28.18 22.74
CA ALA A 345 -16.19 26.91 23.43
C ALA A 345 -14.68 26.68 23.65
N GLN A 346 -14.24 26.75 24.91
CA GLN A 346 -12.85 26.44 25.29
C GLN A 346 -12.79 25.23 26.24
N PRO A 347 -12.41 24.04 25.73
CA PRO A 347 -12.12 22.88 26.56
C PRO A 347 -10.96 23.13 27.54
N PRO A 348 -11.06 22.63 28.80
CA PRO A 348 -9.96 22.78 29.75
C PRO A 348 -8.77 21.91 29.36
N TYR A 349 -7.57 22.39 29.67
CA TYR A 349 -6.32 21.65 29.49
C TYR A 349 -5.85 21.05 30.81
N THR A 350 -5.22 19.88 30.75
CA THR A 350 -4.51 19.34 31.91
C THR A 350 -3.21 20.11 32.15
N ILE A 351 -2.67 20.02 33.36
CA ILE A 351 -1.38 20.65 33.70
C ILE A 351 -0.26 20.19 32.73
N ALA A 352 -0.27 18.92 32.33
CA ALA A 352 0.72 18.36 31.42
C ALA A 352 0.71 18.99 30.01
N THR A 353 -0.44 19.55 29.59
CA THR A 353 -0.64 20.15 28.25
C THR A 353 -0.82 21.66 28.30
N ALA A 354 -0.73 22.29 29.49
CA ALA A 354 -0.98 23.72 29.66
C ALA A 354 -0.03 24.61 28.83
N ALA A 355 1.22 24.17 28.62
CA ALA A 355 2.16 24.92 27.78
C ALA A 355 1.71 25.04 26.31
N GLU A 356 0.82 24.16 25.84
CA GLU A 356 0.30 24.21 24.46
C GLU A 356 -0.65 25.38 24.24
N THR A 357 -1.33 25.86 25.29
CA THR A 357 -2.25 27.01 25.19
C THR A 357 -1.53 28.33 24.99
N LEU A 358 -0.21 28.37 25.24
CA LEU A 358 0.63 29.53 24.98
C LEU A 358 1.01 29.67 23.51
N LYS A 359 0.81 28.63 22.70
CA LYS A 359 1.08 28.68 21.26
C LYS A 359 -0.01 29.49 20.58
N PRO A 360 0.33 30.52 19.77
CA PRO A 360 -0.68 31.27 19.02
C PRO A 360 -1.38 30.36 18.02
N SER A 361 -2.65 30.66 17.76
CA SER A 361 -3.41 30.00 16.70
C SER A 361 -2.71 30.23 15.36
N PHE A 362 -2.49 29.16 14.60
CA PHE A 362 -1.95 29.27 13.25
C PHE A 362 -3.04 29.83 12.31
N LEU A 363 -2.82 31.04 11.78
CA LEU A 363 -3.77 31.74 10.89
C LEU A 363 -3.43 31.59 9.40
N GLY A 364 -2.30 30.93 9.08
CA GLY A 364 -1.76 30.81 7.72
C GLY A 364 -0.44 31.55 7.56
N SER A 365 0.42 31.07 6.65
CA SER A 365 1.77 31.61 6.45
C SER A 365 1.80 33.05 5.91
N THR A 366 0.72 33.49 5.28
CA THR A 366 0.58 34.83 4.69
C THR A 366 -0.06 35.84 5.65
N PHE A 367 -0.42 35.45 6.88
CA PHE A 367 -1.14 36.34 7.80
C PHE A 367 -0.33 37.60 8.15
N ASP A 368 1.00 37.47 8.26
CA ASP A 368 1.92 38.58 8.49
C ASP A 368 2.47 39.18 7.19
N MET A 369 2.00 38.73 6.02
CA MET A 369 2.42 39.27 4.73
C MET A 369 1.83 40.66 4.56
N ARG A 370 2.66 41.67 4.80
CA ARG A 370 2.33 43.05 4.46
C ARG A 370 2.59 43.25 2.97
N MET A 371 1.53 43.49 2.20
CA MET A 371 1.67 44.07 0.86
C MET A 371 2.31 45.46 1.04
N SER A 372 3.29 45.84 0.22
CA SER A 372 3.81 47.19 0.28
C SER A 372 2.68 48.18 0.00
N ASP A 373 2.65 49.31 0.71
CA ASP A 373 1.70 50.42 0.47
C ASP A 373 1.92 51.12 -0.88
N ASP A 374 2.70 50.52 -1.78
CA ASP A 374 2.89 50.97 -3.15
C ASP A 374 1.54 50.84 -3.89
N PRO A 375 0.92 51.95 -4.29
CA PRO A 375 -0.37 51.94 -4.95
C PRO A 375 -0.36 51.16 -6.26
N GLU A 376 0.80 50.91 -6.87
CA GLU A 376 0.92 50.07 -8.07
C GLU A 376 0.73 48.58 -7.78
N GLN A 377 1.14 48.08 -6.59
CA GLN A 377 0.99 46.67 -6.21
C GLN A 377 -0.41 46.30 -5.72
N SER A 378 -1.19 47.30 -5.29
CA SER A 378 -2.56 47.13 -4.81
C SER A 378 -3.63 47.42 -5.88
N GLN A 379 -3.22 47.76 -7.11
CA GLN A 379 -4.13 47.94 -8.23
C GLN A 379 -4.75 46.60 -8.64
N GLN A 380 -6.08 46.52 -8.58
CA GLN A 380 -6.83 45.42 -9.16
C GLN A 380 -6.83 45.58 -10.69
N VAL A 381 -6.01 44.78 -11.37
CA VAL A 381 -6.01 44.73 -12.84
C VAL A 381 -7.15 43.81 -13.29
N GLU A 382 -8.04 44.32 -14.15
CA GLU A 382 -9.03 43.49 -14.83
C GLU A 382 -8.32 42.41 -15.66
N ALA A 383 -8.71 41.14 -15.48
CA ALA A 383 -8.16 40.03 -16.25
C ALA A 383 -8.48 40.23 -17.74
N SER A 384 -7.54 40.83 -18.48
CA SER A 384 -7.69 41.05 -19.91
C SER A 384 -7.67 39.70 -20.64
N PRO A 385 -8.65 39.39 -21.51
CA PRO A 385 -8.76 38.09 -22.17
C PRO A 385 -7.73 37.84 -23.28
N SER A 386 -6.73 38.71 -23.48
CA SER A 386 -5.85 38.65 -24.66
C SER A 386 -4.41 39.06 -24.36
N LEU A 387 -3.59 38.09 -23.93
CA LEU A 387 -2.15 38.06 -24.15
C LEU A 387 -1.75 36.60 -24.49
N PRO A 388 -0.80 36.37 -25.42
CA PRO A 388 -0.47 35.04 -25.88
C PRO A 388 0.14 34.23 -24.73
N ARG A 389 -0.37 33.00 -24.52
CA ARG A 389 0.21 32.03 -23.59
C ARG A 389 1.70 31.91 -23.89
N MET A 390 2.53 32.42 -22.99
CA MET A 390 3.96 32.13 -22.99
C MET A 390 4.07 30.63 -22.70
N HIS A 391 4.39 29.83 -23.72
CA HIS A 391 4.74 28.43 -23.54
C HIS A 391 6.07 28.41 -22.76
N THR A 392 6.00 28.18 -21.45
CA THR A 392 7.18 27.87 -20.66
C THR A 392 7.73 26.51 -21.14
N PRO A 393 9.04 26.39 -21.45
CA PRO A 393 9.63 25.12 -21.83
C PRO A 393 9.63 24.20 -20.60
N LEU A 394 8.87 23.10 -20.74
CA LEU A 394 8.94 21.84 -19.99
C LEU A 394 9.76 21.83 -18.69
N LEU A 395 9.18 22.33 -17.61
CA LEU A 395 9.55 21.94 -16.25
C LEU A 395 8.60 20.84 -15.73
N ASN A 396 8.21 19.93 -16.63
CA ASN A 396 7.23 18.87 -16.38
C ASN A 396 7.86 17.51 -16.07
N ARG A 397 9.11 17.46 -15.60
CA ARG A 397 9.81 16.19 -15.33
C ARG A 397 10.28 15.93 -13.89
N PHE A 398 10.04 16.82 -12.93
CA PHE A 398 10.56 16.60 -11.56
C PHE A 398 9.58 16.74 -10.39
N LEU A 399 8.27 16.80 -10.64
CA LEU A 399 7.26 16.74 -9.57
C LEU A 399 6.22 15.65 -9.86
N THR A 400 6.68 14.41 -9.92
CA THR A 400 5.86 13.22 -9.65
C THR A 400 6.41 12.51 -8.42
N ALA A 401 6.34 13.18 -7.28
CA ALA A 401 6.49 12.54 -5.98
C ALA A 401 5.53 13.18 -4.99
N ALA A 402 4.65 12.34 -4.45
CA ALA A 402 3.72 12.58 -3.35
C ALA A 402 2.52 13.52 -3.63
N ALA A 403 1.47 12.96 -4.23
CA ALA A 403 0.10 13.36 -3.92
C ALA A 403 -0.72 12.11 -3.54
N SER A 404 -1.14 12.06 -2.28
CA SER A 404 -2.11 11.10 -1.73
C SER A 404 -3.45 11.21 -2.47
N PRO A 405 -4.17 10.11 -2.76
CA PRO A 405 -5.49 10.23 -3.37
C PRO A 405 -6.58 10.24 -2.30
N ALA A 406 -7.20 11.40 -2.12
CA ALA A 406 -8.57 11.51 -1.62
C ALA A 406 -9.50 11.82 -2.81
N VAL A 407 -10.54 10.99 -2.91
CA VAL A 407 -11.70 10.95 -3.81
C VAL A 407 -12.32 12.36 -4.00
N SER A 408 -12.75 12.82 -5.19
CA SER A 408 -14.10 12.52 -5.71
C SER A 408 -14.39 13.14 -7.09
N LEU A 409 -15.12 12.34 -7.88
CA LEU A 409 -15.82 12.64 -9.14
C LEU A 409 -16.78 13.83 -9.08
N LYS A 410 -16.96 14.54 -10.21
CA LYS A 410 -18.24 14.55 -10.97
C LYS A 410 -18.23 15.36 -12.27
N ASN A 411 -18.73 14.67 -13.31
CA ASN A 411 -19.62 15.10 -14.40
C ASN A 411 -19.13 15.98 -15.58
N PHE A 412 -19.09 15.29 -16.74
CA PHE A 412 -19.84 15.54 -17.98
C PHE A 412 -19.81 16.92 -18.65
N GLY A 413 -19.42 16.92 -19.94
CA GLY A 413 -20.26 17.58 -20.96
C GLY A 413 -19.55 18.24 -22.14
N ARG A 414 -19.71 17.62 -23.32
CA ARG A 414 -19.80 18.24 -24.67
C ARG A 414 -18.63 19.09 -25.18
N SER A 415 -17.84 18.45 -26.05
CA SER A 415 -17.14 19.11 -27.14
C SER A 415 -18.14 19.51 -28.24
N ASN A 416 -18.12 20.78 -28.66
CA ASN A 416 -18.41 21.12 -30.06
C ASN A 416 -17.86 22.50 -30.45
N ARG A 417 -17.29 22.52 -31.66
CA ARG A 417 -17.09 23.64 -32.61
C ARG A 417 -15.96 24.65 -32.38
N ALA A 418 -15.00 24.53 -33.31
CA ALA A 418 -14.05 25.52 -33.77
C ALA A 418 -14.68 26.53 -34.77
N HIS A 419 -13.95 27.63 -35.00
CA HIS A 419 -13.90 28.59 -36.14
C HIS A 419 -13.86 30.03 -35.63
N HIS A 420 -13.17 31.03 -36.20
CA HIS A 420 -12.32 31.19 -37.38
C HIS A 420 -11.61 32.57 -37.28
N HIS A 421 -10.70 32.84 -38.22
CA HIS A 421 -10.18 34.15 -38.71
C HIS A 421 -9.02 34.79 -37.92
N LEU A 422 -7.81 34.99 -38.47
CA LEU A 422 -7.27 35.61 -39.72
C LEU A 422 -6.73 37.02 -39.44
N LEU A 423 -5.44 37.24 -39.75
CA LEU A 423 -4.83 38.42 -40.41
C LEU A 423 -3.27 38.28 -40.25
N ARG A 424 -2.50 38.06 -41.34
CA ARG A 424 -1.81 39.07 -42.19
C ARG A 424 -0.91 40.01 -41.36
N LEU A 425 0.36 40.28 -41.65
CA LEU A 425 1.05 40.46 -42.95
C LEU A 425 2.56 40.68 -42.68
N ARG A 426 3.38 40.53 -43.74
CA ARG A 426 4.72 41.13 -43.97
C ARG A 426 5.92 40.29 -43.48
N GLY A 427 6.86 39.84 -44.30
CA GLY A 427 7.19 40.12 -45.70
C GLY A 427 8.61 40.65 -45.78
N GLU A 428 9.56 39.78 -46.14
CA GLU A 428 10.93 39.98 -46.64
C GLU A 428 11.44 38.55 -46.90
N GLY A 429 11.92 38.10 -48.06
CA GLY A 429 12.48 38.75 -49.23
C GLY A 429 13.76 37.97 -49.57
N GLY A 430 13.75 37.08 -50.57
CA GLY A 430 14.94 36.38 -51.06
C GLY A 430 14.71 34.96 -51.59
N ASP A 431 14.39 34.87 -52.88
CA ASP A 431 14.46 33.67 -53.77
C ASP A 431 15.92 33.33 -54.15
N PRO A 432 16.25 32.31 -54.98
CA PRO A 432 15.49 31.11 -55.40
C PRO A 432 16.35 29.82 -55.41
N GLU A 433 15.77 28.63 -55.63
CA GLU A 433 16.19 27.68 -56.70
C GLU A 433 15.48 26.30 -56.62
N ALA A 434 15.22 25.76 -57.83
CA ALA A 434 14.88 24.37 -58.20
C ALA A 434 13.46 23.87 -57.82
N VAL A 435 12.45 24.04 -58.70
CA VAL A 435 12.12 23.18 -59.86
C VAL A 435 11.61 21.79 -59.47
N GLY A 436 10.30 21.60 -59.62
CA GLY A 436 9.60 20.32 -59.62
C GLY A 436 8.18 20.52 -60.16
N ARG A 437 8.05 20.42 -61.48
CA ARG A 437 6.82 20.59 -62.27
C ARG A 437 5.86 19.39 -62.09
N ILE A 438 4.57 19.73 -62.02
CA ILE A 438 3.42 19.21 -62.78
C ILE A 438 2.96 17.76 -62.52
N GLU A 439 1.72 17.61 -62.07
CA GLU A 439 0.63 17.10 -62.92
C GLU A 439 -0.73 17.58 -62.39
N GLU A 440 -1.41 18.34 -63.25
CA GLU A 440 -2.84 18.69 -63.20
C GLU A 440 -3.64 17.47 -63.67
N GLU A 441 -4.78 17.20 -63.05
CA GLU A 441 -5.96 16.80 -63.82
C GLU A 441 -7.22 17.22 -63.06
N GLU A 442 -7.92 18.16 -63.69
CA GLU A 442 -9.27 18.61 -63.39
C GLU A 442 -10.27 17.48 -63.69
N THR A 443 -11.38 17.41 -62.96
CA THR A 443 -12.70 17.32 -63.57
C THR A 443 -13.79 17.61 -62.54
N GLU A 444 -14.50 18.69 -62.81
CA GLU A 444 -15.85 18.99 -62.35
C GLU A 444 -16.80 17.84 -62.72
N ASP A 445 -17.79 17.52 -61.87
CA ASP A 445 -19.17 17.93 -62.15
C ASP A 445 -20.19 17.37 -61.15
N GLU A 446 -21.30 18.11 -61.11
CA GLU A 446 -22.42 18.11 -60.18
C GLU A 446 -23.29 16.85 -60.12
N ALA A 447 -23.96 16.74 -58.96
CA ALA A 447 -25.36 16.35 -58.76
C ALA A 447 -25.92 15.07 -59.43
N SER A 448 -26.39 14.12 -58.61
CA SER A 448 -27.83 13.99 -58.29
C SER A 448 -28.13 12.74 -57.44
N GLU A 449 -29.02 12.98 -56.48
CA GLU A 449 -29.84 12.13 -55.59
C GLU A 449 -30.23 10.70 -56.01
N PRO A 450 -30.79 9.86 -55.11
CA PRO A 450 -31.52 10.20 -53.87
C PRO A 450 -30.98 9.65 -52.54
#